data_AF-E3MKG4-F1
#
_entry.id   AF-E3MKG4-F1
#
_cell.length_a   1.000
_cell.length_b   1.000
_cell.length_c   1.000
_cell.angle_alpha   90.00
_cell.angle_beta   90.00
_cell.angle_gamma   90.00
#
_symmetry.space_group_name_H-M   'P 1'
#
loop_
_entity.id
_entity.type
_entity.pdbx_description
1 polymer ?
#
loop_
_entity_poly.entity_id
_entity_poly.type
_entity_poly.pdbx_seq_one_letter_code
_entity_poly.pdbx_strand_id
1 'polypeptide(L)'
;MAQQKLWVLAALLGKICQKSASNSISEISALVSTEMTMQMVAYKATRTPCCLDTLMPNVCKALYNRDHEKFTRQCRSNADFSFIQCCHSCHFNLDMFTSDSEFYIRKTLSVLNSHFSAIPVPTDLYQHDVEELLLRHHPQNCFDRHGTQFCEAFVTRTGMWGRKALTCQHSAFAFRVCRKTCGFCSSVNKTATVRYDSNLAKNPKSCERLF
;
A
#
# COMPACT_ATOMS: atom_id res chain seq x y z
N MET A 1 -65.62 -59.53 17.34
CA MET A 1 -65.08 -59.79 15.98
C MET A 1 -65.52 -58.65 15.07
N ALA A 2 -64.99 -57.43 15.05
CA ALA A 2 -63.65 -56.88 15.31
C ALA A 2 -62.58 -57.36 14.31
N GLN A 3 -62.56 -56.72 13.13
CA GLN A 3 -61.41 -56.35 12.28
C GLN A 3 -61.70 -56.59 10.79
N GLN A 4 -62.27 -55.58 10.11
CA GLN A 4 -61.94 -55.18 8.73
C GLN A 4 -62.68 -53.90 8.31
N LYS A 5 -62.85 -52.95 9.25
CA LYS A 5 -63.07 -51.53 8.92
C LYS A 5 -61.69 -50.91 8.64
N LEU A 6 -61.06 -51.19 7.50
CA LEU A 6 -59.82 -50.50 7.10
C LEU A 6 -59.42 -50.65 5.61
N TRP A 7 -60.36 -50.92 4.69
CA TRP A 7 -60.06 -51.08 3.25
C TRP A 7 -60.68 -50.01 2.32
N VAL A 8 -61.49 -49.09 2.85
CA VAL A 8 -62.13 -48.04 2.03
C VAL A 8 -61.31 -46.74 1.96
N LEU A 9 -60.30 -46.56 2.82
CA LEU A 9 -59.42 -45.38 2.81
C LEU A 9 -58.14 -45.53 1.96
N ALA A 10 -57.90 -46.71 1.38
CA ALA A 10 -56.73 -46.98 0.52
C ALA A 10 -56.93 -46.60 -0.96
N ALA A 11 -58.12 -46.12 -1.35
CA ALA A 11 -58.43 -45.74 -2.74
C ALA A 11 -58.10 -44.28 -3.10
N LEU A 12 -57.59 -43.47 -2.16
CA LEU A 12 -57.38 -42.03 -2.36
C LEU A 12 -55.91 -41.55 -2.35
N LEU A 13 -54.90 -42.43 -2.12
CA LEU A 13 -53.51 -41.96 -1.91
C LEU A 13 -52.39 -42.87 -2.47
N GLY A 14 -52.55 -43.48 -3.65
CA GLY A 14 -51.57 -44.52 -4.07
C GLY A 14 -51.19 -44.62 -5.54
N LYS A 15 -51.58 -43.67 -6.41
CA LYS A 15 -51.07 -43.65 -7.80
C LYS A 15 -49.75 -42.87 -7.87
N ILE A 16 -48.68 -43.53 -7.44
CA ILE A 16 -47.30 -43.21 -7.83
C ILE A 16 -46.81 -44.36 -8.72
N CYS A 17 -46.02 -44.02 -9.75
CA CYS A 17 -45.41 -44.84 -10.83
C CYS A 17 -46.29 -44.97 -12.10
N GLN A 18 -45.86 -44.64 -13.32
CA GLN A 18 -44.59 -44.27 -13.98
C GLN A 18 -44.97 -43.41 -15.22
N LYS A 19 -44.46 -42.19 -15.40
CA LYS A 19 -43.19 -41.77 -16.05
C LYS A 19 -43.31 -41.51 -17.57
N SER A 20 -42.86 -40.31 -17.97
CA SER A 20 -42.70 -39.71 -19.31
C SER A 20 -43.95 -38.98 -19.85
N ALA A 21 -43.98 -37.68 -20.17
CA ALA A 21 -42.93 -36.77 -20.61
C ALA A 21 -43.31 -35.27 -20.37
N SER A 22 -42.30 -34.39 -20.51
CA SER A 22 -42.30 -32.91 -20.61
C SER A 22 -42.51 -32.03 -19.35
N ASN A 23 -41.36 -31.57 -18.82
CA ASN A 23 -40.98 -30.26 -18.25
C ASN A 23 -41.94 -29.09 -18.59
N SER A 24 -42.15 -28.04 -17.80
CA SER A 24 -41.23 -27.30 -16.91
C SER A 24 -42.02 -26.38 -15.98
N ILE A 25 -41.53 -26.20 -14.75
CA ILE A 25 -42.07 -25.33 -13.70
C ILE A 25 -41.38 -23.96 -13.80
N SER A 26 -42.16 -22.89 -13.97
CA SER A 26 -41.81 -21.48 -13.70
C SER A 26 -43.15 -20.75 -13.66
N GLU A 27 -43.61 -20.16 -12.56
CA GLU A 27 -43.19 -18.85 -12.08
C GLU A 27 -43.76 -18.64 -10.67
N ILE A 28 -42.92 -18.73 -9.63
CA ILE A 28 -43.16 -18.05 -8.36
C ILE A 28 -41.81 -17.48 -7.90
N SER A 29 -41.85 -16.21 -7.46
CA SER A 29 -40.78 -15.43 -6.82
C SER A 29 -39.69 -14.84 -7.72
N ALA A 30 -39.96 -13.65 -8.25
CA ALA A 30 -38.93 -12.70 -8.67
C ALA A 30 -39.23 -11.30 -8.10
N LEU A 31 -39.29 -11.19 -6.76
CA LEU A 31 -38.88 -9.95 -6.10
C LEU A 31 -37.35 -9.98 -6.09
N VAL A 32 -36.76 -9.63 -7.23
CA VAL A 32 -35.34 -9.34 -7.33
C VAL A 32 -35.11 -8.05 -6.53
N SER A 33 -34.55 -8.20 -5.32
CA SER A 33 -33.79 -7.13 -4.70
C SER A 33 -32.71 -6.75 -5.71
N THR A 34 -32.87 -5.62 -6.38
CA THR A 34 -31.77 -4.96 -7.05
C THR A 34 -30.85 -4.41 -5.97
N GLU A 35 -30.01 -5.27 -5.39
CA GLU A 35 -28.75 -4.83 -4.84
C GLU A 35 -27.97 -4.24 -6.01
N MET A 36 -28.05 -2.91 -6.15
CA MET A 36 -27.07 -2.14 -6.90
C MET A 36 -25.70 -2.55 -6.33
N THR A 37 -24.97 -3.36 -7.07
CA THR A 37 -23.55 -3.60 -6.83
C THR A 37 -22.85 -2.27 -7.11
N MET A 38 -22.84 -1.39 -6.11
CA MET A 38 -21.91 -0.28 -6.04
C MET A 38 -20.54 -0.92 -6.09
N GLN A 39 -19.92 -0.94 -7.27
CA GLN A 39 -18.50 -1.27 -7.38
C GLN A 39 -17.78 -0.34 -6.41
N MET A 40 -17.26 -0.90 -5.32
CA MET A 40 -16.53 -0.15 -4.32
C MET A 40 -15.23 0.33 -4.96
N VAL A 41 -15.26 1.53 -5.53
CA VAL A 41 -14.09 2.15 -6.13
C VAL A 41 -13.07 2.39 -5.03
N ALA A 42 -11.95 1.69 -5.10
CA ALA A 42 -10.84 1.86 -4.19
C ALA A 42 -10.06 3.14 -4.55
N TYR A 43 -10.09 4.14 -3.67
CA TYR A 43 -9.37 5.41 -3.80
C TYR A 43 -7.90 5.26 -3.38
N LYS A 44 -7.10 4.59 -4.21
CA LYS A 44 -5.66 4.37 -4.00
C LYS A 44 -4.81 5.61 -4.32
N ALA A 45 -3.59 5.63 -3.80
CA ALA A 45 -2.59 6.64 -4.13
C ALA A 45 -2.05 6.39 -5.54
N THR A 46 -2.00 7.43 -6.38
CA THR A 46 -1.53 7.30 -7.77
C THR A 46 -0.41 8.27 -8.13
N ARG A 47 -0.20 9.31 -7.31
CA ARG A 47 0.82 10.33 -7.56
C ARG A 47 2.00 10.19 -6.61
N THR A 48 3.17 10.60 -7.09
CA THR A 48 4.40 10.66 -6.31
C THR A 48 4.22 11.59 -5.10
N PRO A 49 4.44 11.11 -3.87
CA PRO A 49 4.44 11.97 -2.70
C PRO A 49 5.55 13.01 -2.76
N CYS A 50 5.28 14.21 -2.26
CA CYS A 50 6.29 15.24 -2.07
C CYS A 50 7.29 14.78 -1.02
N CYS A 51 8.57 14.87 -1.35
CA CYS A 51 9.65 14.50 -0.46
C CYS A 51 10.04 15.70 0.40
N LEU A 52 9.37 15.83 1.54
CA LEU A 52 9.49 16.95 2.47
C LEU A 52 9.80 16.43 3.88
N ASP A 53 10.51 17.22 4.67
CA ASP A 53 10.81 16.90 6.07
C ASP A 53 9.65 17.29 6.97
N THR A 54 8.74 16.36 7.29
CA THR A 54 7.61 16.64 8.19
C THR A 54 8.04 16.88 9.64
N LEU A 55 9.21 16.40 10.06
CA LEU A 55 9.83 16.78 11.34
C LEU A 55 10.45 18.18 11.32
N MET A 56 10.45 18.87 10.17
CA MET A 56 11.22 20.08 9.85
C MET A 56 12.71 19.80 9.58
N PRO A 57 13.31 20.51 8.60
CA PRO A 57 14.72 20.30 8.22
C PRO A 57 15.71 20.43 9.37
N ASN A 58 15.49 21.38 10.30
CA ASN A 58 16.38 21.59 11.44
C ASN A 58 16.37 20.42 12.43
N VAL A 59 15.23 19.72 12.58
CA VAL A 59 15.14 18.53 13.44
C VAL A 59 15.88 17.37 12.79
N CYS A 60 15.67 17.14 11.48
CA CYS A 60 16.40 16.12 10.74
C CYS A 60 17.92 16.36 10.75
N LYS A 61 18.35 17.62 10.60
CA LYS A 61 19.75 18.03 10.74
C LYS A 61 20.29 17.79 12.15
N ALA A 62 19.53 18.11 13.19
CA ALA A 62 19.93 17.85 14.57
C ALA A 62 20.04 16.35 14.87
N LEU A 63 19.12 15.53 14.35
CA LEU A 63 19.17 14.07 14.46
C LEU A 63 20.42 13.50 13.79
N TYR A 64 20.79 14.03 12.62
CA TYR A 64 22.00 13.65 11.91
C TYR A 64 23.27 14.05 12.66
N ASN A 65 23.40 15.32 13.05
CA ASN A 65 24.57 15.83 13.78
C ASN A 65 24.79 15.11 15.12
N ARG A 66 23.73 14.59 15.73
CA ARG A 66 23.83 13.81 16.97
C ARG A 66 24.44 12.43 16.72
N ASP A 67 24.03 11.76 15.65
CA ASP A 67 24.44 10.39 15.33
C ASP A 67 24.19 10.10 13.83
N HIS A 68 25.26 10.26 13.06
CA HIS A 68 25.24 10.17 11.60
C HIS A 68 24.90 8.75 11.12
N GLU A 69 25.44 7.72 11.80
CA GLU A 69 25.21 6.33 11.47
C GLU A 69 23.76 5.93 11.73
N LYS A 70 23.22 6.32 12.89
CA LYS A 70 21.82 6.03 13.24
C LYS A 70 20.86 6.75 12.32
N PHE A 71 21.12 8.01 12.00
CA PHE A 71 20.30 8.76 11.04
C PHE A 71 20.29 8.07 9.66
N THR A 72 21.48 7.78 9.14
CA THR A 72 21.63 7.11 7.83
C THR A 72 20.95 5.75 7.83
N ARG A 73 21.12 4.96 8.89
CA ARG A 73 20.43 3.67 9.04
C ARG A 73 18.91 3.83 8.97
N GLN A 74 18.35 4.83 9.65
CA GLN A 74 16.91 5.09 9.57
C GLN A 74 16.45 5.48 8.15
N CYS A 75 17.22 6.29 7.42
CA CYS A 75 16.93 6.59 6.01
C CYS A 75 16.90 5.32 5.15
N ARG A 76 17.82 4.38 5.37
CA ARG A 76 17.98 3.19 4.52
C ARG A 76 17.21 1.96 4.99
N SER A 77 16.58 1.98 6.16
CA SER A 77 15.87 0.81 6.71
C SER A 77 14.45 1.09 7.21
N ASN A 78 14.00 2.35 7.23
CA ASN A 78 12.69 2.71 7.75
C ASN A 78 11.97 3.65 6.78
N ALA A 79 11.03 3.10 6.01
CA ALA A 79 10.27 3.85 5.03
C ALA A 79 9.45 5.03 5.61
N ASP A 80 8.99 4.97 6.86
CA ASP A 80 8.29 6.13 7.46
C ASP A 80 9.28 7.26 7.76
N PHE A 81 10.45 6.91 8.30
CA PHE A 81 11.51 7.90 8.52
C PHE A 81 11.99 8.50 7.20
N SER A 82 12.29 7.62 6.25
CA SER A 82 12.84 7.91 4.93
C SER A 82 11.89 8.74 4.08
N PHE A 83 10.62 8.37 3.91
CA PHE A 83 9.73 9.07 2.95
C PHE A 83 8.75 10.06 3.58
N ILE A 84 8.56 10.06 4.90
CA ILE A 84 7.61 10.93 5.58
C ILE A 84 8.31 11.90 6.53
N GLN A 85 9.17 11.42 7.43
CA GLN A 85 9.70 12.24 8.52
C GLN A 85 10.83 13.18 8.06
N CYS A 86 11.81 12.64 7.34
CA CYS A 86 13.04 13.33 6.97
C CYS A 86 13.41 13.10 5.49
N CYS A 87 12.42 13.10 4.59
CA CYS A 87 12.63 12.73 3.19
C CYS A 87 13.64 13.61 2.46
N HIS A 88 13.49 14.92 2.52
CA HIS A 88 14.42 15.81 1.85
C HIS A 88 15.83 15.64 2.41
N SER A 89 15.95 15.55 3.74
CA SER A 89 17.21 15.29 4.42
C SER A 89 17.84 13.93 4.10
N CYS A 90 17.05 12.88 3.88
CA CYS A 90 17.53 11.53 3.57
C CYS A 90 18.01 11.35 2.13
N HIS A 91 17.44 12.09 1.17
CA HIS A 91 17.65 11.81 -0.25
C HIS A 91 18.25 12.96 -1.05
N PHE A 92 18.09 14.21 -0.62
CA PHE A 92 18.42 15.39 -1.44
C PHE A 92 19.34 16.40 -0.76
N ASN A 93 19.62 16.23 0.53
CA ASN A 93 20.58 17.06 1.23
C ASN A 93 22.01 16.57 1.00
N LEU A 94 22.68 17.16 0.03
CA LEU A 94 24.07 16.83 -0.31
C LEU A 94 25.02 17.13 0.86
N ASP A 95 24.80 18.24 1.57
CA ASP A 95 25.64 18.68 2.70
C ASP A 95 25.59 17.73 3.91
N MET A 96 24.63 16.80 3.91
CA MET A 96 24.42 15.82 4.98
C MET A 96 24.97 14.42 4.63
N PHE A 97 25.47 14.21 3.43
CA PHE A 97 26.20 12.99 3.07
C PHE A 97 27.61 13.29 2.55
N THR A 98 28.06 14.55 2.65
CA THR A 98 29.36 15.02 2.20
C THR A 98 30.53 14.66 3.11
N SER A 99 30.31 14.00 4.25
CA SER A 99 31.42 13.49 5.07
C SER A 99 32.31 12.50 4.31
N ASP A 100 31.85 11.95 3.17
CA ASP A 100 32.66 11.08 2.31
C ASP A 100 32.86 11.59 0.87
N SER A 101 32.21 12.68 0.44
CA SER A 101 32.27 13.11 -0.98
C SER A 101 33.31 14.20 -1.28
N GLU A 102 33.65 15.10 -0.34
CA GLU A 102 34.81 16.00 -0.51
C GLU A 102 36.15 15.26 -0.41
N PHE A 103 36.18 14.12 0.29
CA PHE A 103 37.31 13.20 0.28
C PHE A 103 37.43 12.45 -1.05
N TYR A 104 36.30 12.11 -1.70
CA TYR A 104 36.30 11.36 -2.95
C TYR A 104 36.88 12.16 -4.13
N ILE A 105 36.58 13.46 -4.23
CA ILE A 105 37.10 14.32 -5.32
C ILE A 105 38.58 14.71 -5.10
N ARG A 106 39.03 14.92 -3.86
CA ARG A 106 40.46 15.20 -3.60
C ARG A 106 41.35 13.96 -3.75
N LYS A 107 40.84 12.74 -3.58
CA LYS A 107 41.63 11.51 -3.65
C LYS A 107 41.74 10.92 -5.07
N THR A 108 40.82 11.24 -5.99
CA THR A 108 40.91 10.80 -7.40
C THR A 108 42.14 11.38 -8.12
N LEU A 109 42.71 12.47 -7.61
CA LEU A 109 43.95 13.05 -8.12
C LEU A 109 45.24 12.51 -7.46
N SER A 110 45.15 11.66 -6.42
CA SER A 110 46.35 11.21 -5.67
C SER A 110 46.54 9.69 -5.54
N VAL A 111 45.62 8.82 -5.96
CA VAL A 111 45.77 7.37 -5.75
C VAL A 111 45.47 6.55 -7.00
N LEU A 112 46.45 6.53 -7.90
CA LEU A 112 46.80 5.29 -8.59
C LEU A 112 47.31 4.31 -7.52
N ASN A 113 46.73 3.12 -7.43
CA ASN A 113 47.09 2.03 -6.50
C ASN A 113 46.49 2.10 -5.08
N SER A 114 45.29 1.55 -4.90
CA SER A 114 45.02 0.52 -3.87
C SER A 114 43.55 0.10 -3.88
N HIS A 115 43.37 -1.20 -3.62
CA HIS A 115 42.14 -1.97 -3.73
C HIS A 115 41.14 -1.61 -2.63
N PHE A 116 40.42 -0.49 -2.76
CA PHE A 116 39.33 -0.11 -1.85
C PHE A 116 38.05 0.09 -2.66
N SER A 117 37.14 -0.90 -2.60
CA SER A 117 35.81 -0.82 -3.20
C SER A 117 34.94 0.15 -2.40
N ALA A 118 35.14 1.46 -2.63
CA ALA A 118 34.16 2.46 -2.25
C ALA A 118 32.90 2.18 -3.07
N ILE A 119 31.83 1.71 -2.41
CA ILE A 119 30.52 1.55 -3.05
C ILE A 119 30.09 2.96 -3.50
N PRO A 120 29.91 3.21 -4.81
CA PRO A 120 29.49 4.53 -5.27
C PRO A 120 28.12 4.84 -4.69
N VAL A 121 27.98 6.00 -4.03
CA VAL A 121 26.69 6.52 -3.60
C VAL A 121 25.82 6.63 -4.86
N PRO A 122 24.63 6.00 -4.91
CA PRO A 122 23.77 6.08 -6.08
C PRO A 122 23.51 7.54 -6.45
N THR A 123 23.64 7.87 -7.74
CA THR A 123 23.38 9.22 -8.28
C THR A 123 21.97 9.72 -7.93
N ASP A 124 21.05 8.80 -7.62
CA ASP A 124 19.71 9.07 -7.12
C ASP A 124 19.37 8.21 -5.88
N LEU A 125 19.70 8.74 -4.70
CA LEU A 125 19.38 8.12 -3.40
C LEU A 125 17.87 8.01 -3.12
N TYR A 126 17.04 8.80 -3.77
CA TYR A 126 15.58 8.67 -3.62
C TYR A 126 15.09 7.42 -4.34
N GLN A 127 15.49 7.29 -5.61
CA GLN A 127 15.06 6.17 -6.43
C GLN A 127 15.56 4.82 -5.88
N HIS A 128 16.82 4.76 -5.45
CA HIS A 128 17.39 3.57 -4.80
C HIS A 128 16.56 3.12 -3.59
N ASP A 129 16.23 4.05 -2.70
CA ASP A 129 15.52 3.68 -1.47
C ASP A 129 14.05 3.36 -1.73
N VAL A 130 13.42 3.97 -2.73
CA VAL A 130 12.07 3.58 -3.17
C VAL A 130 12.09 2.12 -3.60
N GLU A 131 13.07 1.74 -4.42
CA GLU A 131 13.22 0.38 -4.88
C GLU A 131 13.41 -0.56 -3.69
N GLU A 132 14.33 -0.26 -2.79
CA GLU A 132 14.66 -1.15 -1.69
C GLU A 132 13.57 -1.24 -0.62
N LEU A 133 12.98 -0.10 -0.24
CA LEU A 133 12.06 -0.02 0.90
C LEU A 133 10.57 -0.12 0.54
N LEU A 134 10.20 0.13 -0.73
CA LEU A 134 8.80 0.16 -1.15
C LEU A 134 8.49 -0.83 -2.28
N LEU A 135 9.40 -1.06 -3.23
CA LEU A 135 9.08 -1.85 -4.43
C LEU A 135 9.69 -3.26 -4.41
N ARG A 136 10.79 -3.48 -3.69
CA ARG A 136 11.41 -4.78 -3.53
C ARG A 136 10.48 -5.70 -2.77
N HIS A 137 10.34 -6.91 -3.28
CA HIS A 137 9.37 -7.88 -2.80
C HIS A 137 9.89 -8.54 -1.52
N HIS A 138 9.80 -7.82 -0.42
CA HIS A 138 10.14 -8.31 0.91
C HIS A 138 8.94 -8.14 1.86
N PRO A 139 8.52 -9.18 2.60
CA PRO A 139 7.31 -9.11 3.44
C PRO A 139 7.31 -7.97 4.45
N GLN A 140 8.50 -7.59 4.92
CA GLN A 140 8.70 -6.51 5.90
C GLN A 140 8.66 -5.10 5.31
N ASN A 141 8.66 -4.96 3.98
CA ASN A 141 8.78 -3.65 3.32
C ASN A 141 7.39 -3.12 2.91
N CYS A 142 6.52 -4.04 2.48
CA CYS A 142 5.17 -3.71 2.02
C CYS A 142 4.06 -4.43 2.78
N PHE A 143 3.54 -3.77 3.82
CA PHE A 143 2.45 -4.28 4.64
C PHE A 143 1.56 -3.14 5.16
N ASP A 144 0.32 -3.48 5.52
CA ASP A 144 -0.54 -2.58 6.29
C ASP A 144 -0.28 -2.80 7.77
N ARG A 145 -0.12 -1.72 8.54
CA ARG A 145 0.05 -1.80 10.00
C ARG A 145 -1.27 -2.13 10.71
N HIS A 146 -2.40 -1.87 10.06
CA HIS A 146 -3.72 -2.20 10.57
C HIS A 146 -4.32 -3.39 9.82
N GLY A 147 -5.34 -4.02 10.41
CA GLY A 147 -6.02 -5.16 9.80
C GLY A 147 -6.68 -4.85 8.45
N THR A 148 -6.75 -5.87 7.59
CA THR A 148 -7.26 -5.79 6.22
C THR A 148 -8.61 -5.09 6.10
N GLN A 149 -9.59 -5.46 6.93
CA GLN A 149 -10.94 -4.86 6.90
C GLN A 149 -10.92 -3.34 7.13
N PHE A 150 -10.04 -2.86 8.00
CA PHE A 150 -9.89 -1.43 8.26
C PHE A 150 -9.35 -0.68 7.05
N CYS A 151 -8.29 -1.21 6.44
CA CYS A 151 -7.67 -0.57 5.29
C CYS A 151 -8.52 -0.69 4.02
N GLU A 152 -9.28 -1.77 3.88
CA GLU A 152 -10.29 -1.93 2.84
C GLU A 152 -11.44 -0.94 3.02
N ALA A 153 -11.95 -0.78 4.25
CA ALA A 153 -12.96 0.23 4.53
C ALA A 153 -12.44 1.65 4.29
N PHE A 154 -11.17 1.91 4.62
CA PHE A 154 -10.50 3.18 4.36
C PHE A 154 -10.43 3.49 2.87
N VAL A 155 -9.90 2.56 2.06
CA VAL A 155 -9.70 2.79 0.62
C VAL A 155 -11.03 2.82 -0.15
N THR A 156 -12.05 2.09 0.31
CA THR A 156 -13.39 2.10 -0.30
C THR A 156 -14.30 3.22 0.22
N ARG A 157 -13.82 4.00 1.21
CA ARG A 157 -14.58 5.06 1.90
C ARG A 157 -15.92 4.56 2.47
N THR A 158 -15.90 3.39 3.11
CA THR A 158 -17.08 2.78 3.72
C THR A 158 -17.08 2.91 5.24
N GLY A 159 -18.25 2.71 5.86
CA GLY A 159 -18.41 2.82 7.31
C GLY A 159 -17.97 4.18 7.85
N MET A 160 -17.07 4.17 8.84
CA MET A 160 -16.57 5.38 9.50
C MET A 160 -15.78 6.34 8.57
N TRP A 161 -15.34 5.87 7.40
CA TRP A 161 -14.51 6.62 6.46
C TRP A 161 -15.30 7.41 5.43
N GLY A 162 -16.60 7.12 5.23
CA GLY A 162 -17.39 7.71 4.14
C GLY A 162 -17.42 9.25 4.14
N ARG A 163 -17.43 9.87 5.33
CA ARG A 163 -17.45 11.33 5.50
C ARG A 163 -16.08 11.94 5.82
N LYS A 164 -15.00 11.14 5.93
CA LYS A 164 -13.68 11.64 6.31
C LYS A 164 -12.96 12.23 5.09
N ALA A 165 -12.26 13.35 5.29
CA ALA A 165 -11.46 13.96 4.22
C ALA A 165 -10.19 13.15 3.88
N LEU A 166 -9.71 12.32 4.82
CA LEU A 166 -8.51 11.50 4.62
C LEU A 166 -8.72 10.48 3.51
N THR A 167 -7.77 10.41 2.59
CA THR A 167 -7.70 9.43 1.51
C THR A 167 -6.28 8.90 1.39
N CYS A 168 -6.08 7.86 0.56
CA CYS A 168 -4.74 7.41 0.22
C CYS A 168 -3.92 8.49 -0.50
N GLN A 169 -4.57 9.46 -1.15
CA GLN A 169 -3.87 10.46 -1.95
C GLN A 169 -3.23 11.57 -1.09
N HIS A 170 -3.93 12.05 -0.05
CA HIS A 170 -3.54 13.27 0.67
C HIS A 170 -3.28 13.02 2.15
N SER A 171 -2.62 11.92 2.51
CA SER A 171 -2.43 11.60 3.92
C SER A 171 -1.21 10.75 4.24
N ALA A 172 -0.34 11.28 5.10
CA ALA A 172 0.76 10.54 5.70
C ALA A 172 0.24 9.38 6.56
N PHE A 173 -0.95 9.52 7.14
CA PHE A 173 -1.63 8.43 7.85
C PHE A 173 -1.84 7.22 6.93
N ALA A 174 -2.27 7.43 5.69
CA ALA A 174 -2.49 6.34 4.74
C ALA A 174 -1.20 5.58 4.43
N PHE A 175 -0.09 6.31 4.21
CA PHE A 175 1.24 5.71 3.99
C PHE A 175 1.73 4.92 5.21
N ARG A 176 1.46 5.42 6.42
CA ARG A 176 1.87 4.79 7.69
C ARG A 176 1.06 3.54 8.00
N VAL A 177 -0.25 3.60 7.82
CA VAL A 177 -1.19 2.62 8.38
C VAL A 177 -1.64 1.61 7.33
N CYS A 178 -1.93 2.06 6.12
CA CYS A 178 -2.50 1.25 5.05
C CYS A 178 -1.64 1.26 3.79
N ARG A 179 -0.31 1.22 3.96
CA ARG A 179 0.68 1.38 2.88
C ARG A 179 0.41 0.48 1.68
N LYS A 180 0.18 -0.82 1.92
CA LYS A 180 -0.03 -1.83 0.89
C LYS A 180 -1.39 -1.66 0.24
N THR A 181 -2.44 -1.50 1.04
CA THR A 181 -3.80 -1.38 0.52
C THR A 181 -4.01 -0.08 -0.26
N CYS A 182 -3.38 1.01 0.16
CA CYS A 182 -3.36 2.28 -0.56
C CYS A 182 -2.47 2.30 -1.81
N GLY A 183 -1.66 1.26 -2.03
CA GLY A 183 -0.84 1.12 -3.24
C GLY A 183 0.46 1.93 -3.22
N PHE A 184 0.99 2.28 -2.05
CA PHE A 184 2.29 2.94 -1.91
C PHE A 184 3.47 2.00 -2.10
N CYS A 185 3.27 0.69 -2.01
CA CYS A 185 4.35 -0.30 -2.07
C CYS A 185 3.92 -1.53 -2.86
N SER A 186 4.91 -2.32 -3.30
CA SER A 186 4.70 -3.58 -4.01
C SER A 186 4.96 -4.78 -3.10
N SER A 187 4.20 -5.83 -3.31
CA SER A 187 4.32 -7.15 -2.69
C SER A 187 4.04 -8.21 -3.75
N VAL A 188 4.32 -9.48 -3.44
CA VAL A 188 4.15 -10.62 -4.38
C VAL A 188 2.81 -10.62 -5.13
N ASN A 189 1.73 -10.23 -4.46
CA ASN A 189 0.37 -10.28 -5.03
C ASN A 189 -0.24 -8.91 -5.34
N LYS A 190 0.50 -7.81 -5.12
CA LYS A 190 -0.01 -6.45 -5.32
C LYS A 190 1.12 -5.52 -5.74
N THR A 191 0.99 -4.87 -6.89
CA THR A 191 1.92 -3.84 -7.35
C THR A 191 1.53 -2.47 -6.79
N ALA A 192 2.53 -1.64 -6.50
CA ALA A 192 2.32 -0.23 -6.20
C ALA A 192 1.56 0.47 -7.34
N THR A 193 0.62 1.35 -6.99
CA THR A 193 -0.09 2.20 -7.95
C THR A 193 0.59 3.56 -8.09
N VAL A 194 1.40 3.95 -7.10
CA VAL A 194 2.26 5.14 -7.18
C VAL A 194 3.44 4.87 -8.10
N ARG A 195 3.66 5.76 -9.07
CA ARG A 195 4.91 5.84 -9.83
C ARG A 195 5.82 6.84 -9.14
N TYR A 196 6.91 6.36 -8.56
CA TYR A 196 7.89 7.21 -7.88
C TYR A 196 8.84 7.83 -8.91
N ASP A 197 9.16 9.10 -8.71
CA ASP A 197 10.08 9.88 -9.55
C ASP A 197 10.74 10.95 -8.69
N SER A 198 12.07 10.99 -8.67
CA SER A 198 12.83 11.91 -7.82
C SER A 198 12.68 13.38 -8.23
N ASN A 199 12.50 13.67 -9.52
CA ASN A 199 12.29 15.04 -10.02
C ASN A 199 10.91 15.56 -9.62
N LEU A 200 9.88 14.71 -9.71
CA LEU A 200 8.54 15.05 -9.23
C LEU A 200 8.54 15.24 -7.72
N ALA A 201 9.16 14.33 -6.97
CA ALA A 201 9.17 14.35 -5.50
C ALA A 201 9.84 15.61 -4.92
N LYS A 202 10.83 16.19 -5.61
CA LYS A 202 11.50 17.45 -5.22
C LYS A 202 10.66 18.69 -5.48
N ASN A 203 9.68 18.64 -6.39
CA ASN A 203 8.93 19.81 -6.84
C ASN A 203 7.52 19.85 -6.22
N PRO A 204 7.26 20.72 -5.21
CA PRO A 204 5.98 20.78 -4.52
C PRO A 204 4.77 21.12 -5.40
N LYS A 205 4.98 21.56 -6.65
CA LYS A 205 3.91 21.82 -7.63
C LYS A 205 3.54 20.58 -8.45
N SER A 206 4.41 19.58 -8.48
CA SER A 206 4.26 18.39 -9.34
C SER A 206 3.97 17.10 -8.56
N CYS A 207 4.36 17.06 -7.28
CA CYS A 207 4.07 15.95 -6.37
C CYS A 207 2.79 16.17 -5.55
N GLU A 208 2.41 15.14 -4.80
CA GLU A 208 1.26 15.13 -3.89
C GLU A 208 1.67 15.37 -2.44
N ARG A 209 1.06 16.34 -1.77
CA ARG A 209 1.34 16.59 -0.35
C ARG A 209 0.52 15.65 0.52
N LEU A 210 1.20 15.04 1.49
CA LEU A 210 0.59 14.09 2.42
C LEU A 210 0.13 14.76 3.74
N PHE A 211 0.17 16.08 3.83
CA PHE A 211 -0.12 16.88 5.02
C PHE A 211 -0.60 18.29 4.65
#